data_AF-A0A7C5WGW6-F1
#
_entry.id   AF-A0A7C5WGW6-F1
#
_cell.length_a   1.000
_cell.length_b   1.000
_cell.length_c   1.000
_cell.angle_alpha   90.00
_cell.angle_beta   90.00
_cell.angle_gamma   90.00
#
_symmetry.space_group_name_H-M   'P 1'
#
loop_
_entity.id
_entity.type
_entity.pdbx_description
1 polymer ?
#
loop_
_entity_poly.entity_id
_entity_poly.type
_entity_poly.pdbx_seq_one_letter_code
_entity_poly.pdbx_strand_id
1 'polypeptide(L)'
;MEIYTDFAAGSRLLRSPVSGRPLEWRPLAAGGVLVEPGHRWPVVAGIACLREAPGCERALAALEAGDEVLAAAVLAAGTLGSRVDRVRERLGRWLLRRPAGHSPAVGRCRRRLAAGRARGFRGVVEELFGRPPWPVPATATYFLRRRADPSFVPAEALAGALLAGRTPVVDVGCGAGHLLCSLAGWDLQGICLLVGVDELFPALLAARELLGVRGLLVWGEAGSLPLASGAFE
;
A
#
# COMPACT_ATOMS: atom_id res chain seq x y z
N MET A 1 0.10 15.21 4.20
CA MET A 1 1.41 15.80 4.52
C MET A 1 2.21 14.86 5.44
N GLU A 2 1.70 14.44 6.60
CA GLU A 2 2.39 13.45 7.48
C GLU A 2 2.81 12.14 6.78
N ILE A 3 1.96 11.56 5.92
CA ILE A 3 2.26 10.31 5.19
C ILE A 3 3.56 10.41 4.37
N TYR A 4 3.87 11.59 3.83
CA TYR A 4 5.04 11.80 2.97
C TYR A 4 6.31 12.11 3.78
N THR A 5 6.17 12.53 5.04
CA THR A 5 7.29 12.67 5.98
C THR A 5 7.82 11.30 6.38
N ASP A 6 6.94 10.37 6.73
CA ASP A 6 7.31 8.98 7.05
C ASP A 6 7.90 8.26 5.82
N PHE A 7 7.34 8.53 4.63
CA PHE A 7 7.86 7.99 3.38
C PHE A 7 9.30 8.44 3.09
N ALA A 8 9.62 9.72 3.27
CA ALA A 8 10.95 10.26 2.98
C ALA A 8 12.06 9.63 3.85
N ALA A 9 11.74 9.24 5.08
CA ALA A 9 12.67 8.51 5.93
C ALA A 9 12.91 7.08 5.41
N GLY A 10 11.83 6.37 5.05
CA GLY A 10 11.90 5.00 4.54
C GLY A 10 12.46 4.87 3.12
N SER A 11 12.32 5.89 2.28
CA SER A 11 12.68 5.83 0.85
C SER A 11 14.18 5.60 0.61
N ARG A 12 15.03 5.91 1.59
CA ARG A 12 16.49 5.66 1.54
C ARG A 12 16.86 4.18 1.39
N LEU A 13 15.92 3.30 1.75
CA LEU A 13 16.10 1.86 1.66
C LEU A 13 15.73 1.33 0.27
N LEU A 14 15.03 2.12 -0.52
CA LEU A 14 14.57 1.71 -1.83
C LEU A 14 15.73 1.65 -2.83
N ARG A 15 15.67 0.65 -3.69
CA ARG A 15 16.60 0.42 -4.79
C ARG A 15 15.84 0.36 -6.11
N SER A 16 16.50 0.82 -7.17
CA SER A 16 15.96 0.70 -8.52
C SER A 16 15.75 -0.78 -8.85
N PRO A 17 14.57 -1.17 -9.32
CA PRO A 17 14.34 -2.52 -9.83
C PRO A 17 15.14 -2.81 -11.12
N VAL A 18 15.66 -1.77 -11.80
CA VAL A 18 16.43 -1.89 -13.05
C VAL A 18 17.92 -2.02 -12.76
N SER A 19 18.45 -1.16 -11.90
CA SER A 19 19.91 -0.99 -11.73
C SER A 19 20.42 -1.41 -10.34
N GLY A 20 19.53 -1.64 -9.37
CA GLY A 20 19.89 -1.85 -7.97
C GLY A 20 20.43 -0.61 -7.26
N ARG A 21 20.47 0.57 -7.88
CA ARG A 21 20.99 1.80 -7.27
C ARG A 21 19.99 2.44 -6.30
N PRO A 22 20.46 3.22 -5.31
CA PRO A 22 19.59 4.01 -4.45
C PRO A 22 18.69 4.96 -5.24
N LEU A 23 17.43 5.06 -4.83
CA LEU A 23 16.47 5.98 -5.43
C LEU A 23 16.41 7.30 -4.65
N GLU A 24 16.36 8.42 -5.37
CA GLU A 24 16.13 9.74 -4.79
C GLU A 24 14.62 10.03 -4.74
N TRP A 25 14.12 10.44 -3.58
CA TRP A 25 12.73 10.87 -3.42
C TRP A 25 12.57 12.36 -3.75
N ARG A 26 11.65 12.68 -4.67
CA ARG A 26 11.27 14.06 -5.02
C ARG A 26 9.77 14.27 -4.81
N PRO A 27 9.35 15.09 -3.83
CA PRO A 27 7.94 15.36 -3.60
C PRO A 27 7.33 16.21 -4.72
N LEU A 28 6.04 15.97 -4.99
CA LEU A 28 5.19 16.77 -5.88
C LEU A 28 3.97 17.27 -5.10
N ALA A 29 3.19 18.19 -5.68
CA ALA A 29 2.01 18.75 -5.04
C ALA A 29 0.97 17.68 -4.63
N ALA A 30 0.89 16.58 -5.38
CA ALA A 30 -0.12 15.52 -5.21
C ALA A 30 0.51 14.12 -5.02
N GLY A 31 1.72 14.05 -4.45
CA GLY A 31 2.44 12.80 -4.23
C GLY A 31 3.94 12.97 -4.41
N GLY A 32 4.54 12.16 -5.29
CA GLY A 32 5.87 12.47 -5.80
C GLY A 32 6.46 11.40 -6.69
N VAL A 33 7.77 11.45 -6.87
CA VAL A 33 8.50 10.58 -7.78
C VAL A 33 9.78 10.08 -7.14
N LEU A 34 10.07 8.80 -7.32
CA LEU A 34 11.39 8.23 -7.08
C LEU A 34 12.18 8.30 -8.37
N VAL A 35 13.43 8.75 -8.31
CA VAL A 35 14.25 8.94 -9.50
C VAL A 35 15.61 8.28 -9.37
N GLU A 36 16.09 7.79 -10.51
CA GLU A 36 17.50 7.58 -10.79
C GLU A 36 17.81 8.14 -12.19
N PRO A 37 19.09 8.26 -12.59
CA PRO A 37 19.42 8.69 -13.95
C PRO A 37 18.73 7.80 -15.00
N GLY A 38 17.85 8.40 -15.81
CA GLY A 38 17.14 7.73 -16.90
C GLY A 38 15.81 7.05 -16.52
N HIS A 39 15.46 6.95 -15.24
CA HIS A 39 14.23 6.26 -14.81
C HIS A 39 13.49 7.00 -13.69
N ARG A 40 12.16 6.86 -13.69
CA ARG A 40 11.25 7.55 -12.78
C ARG A 40 10.13 6.60 -12.36
N TRP A 41 9.77 6.60 -11.08
CA TRP A 41 8.66 5.80 -10.56
C TRP A 41 7.71 6.66 -9.74
N PRO A 42 6.39 6.52 -9.93
CA PRO A 42 5.44 7.31 -9.18
C PRO A 42 5.39 6.86 -7.71
N VAL A 43 5.14 7.83 -6.83
CA VAL A 43 4.73 7.58 -5.45
C VAL A 43 3.35 8.16 -5.26
N VAL A 44 2.38 7.26 -5.08
CA VAL A 44 0.96 7.59 -5.03
C VAL A 44 0.43 7.21 -3.65
N ALA A 45 -0.22 8.12 -2.94
CA ALA A 45 -0.69 7.89 -1.57
C ALA A 45 0.41 7.36 -0.62
N GLY A 46 1.67 7.78 -0.82
CA GLY A 46 2.83 7.29 -0.05
C GLY A 46 3.17 5.81 -0.30
N ILE A 47 2.83 5.28 -1.48
CA ILE A 47 3.17 3.93 -1.95
C ILE A 47 4.20 4.05 -3.07
N ALA A 48 5.36 3.44 -2.90
CA ALA A 48 6.40 3.40 -3.93
C ALA A 48 6.01 2.41 -5.04
N CYS A 49 5.83 2.89 -6.27
CA CYS A 49 5.39 2.07 -7.39
C CYS A 49 6.59 1.57 -8.20
N LEU A 50 7.32 0.59 -7.67
CA LEU A 50 8.57 0.06 -8.23
C LEU A 50 8.36 -1.15 -9.14
N ARG A 51 7.12 -1.38 -9.57
CA ARG A 51 6.77 -2.35 -10.60
C ARG A 51 6.68 -1.66 -11.96
N GLU A 52 7.25 -2.29 -12.98
CA GLU A 52 6.95 -1.91 -14.35
C GLU A 52 5.54 -2.37 -14.70
N ALA A 53 4.64 -1.42 -14.96
CA ALA A 53 3.24 -1.73 -15.22
C ALA A 53 2.65 -0.77 -16.25
N PRO A 54 1.70 -1.23 -17.09
CA PRO A 54 0.94 -0.36 -17.95
C PRO A 54 0.27 0.75 -17.13
N GLY A 55 0.57 2.00 -17.47
CA GLY A 55 0.00 3.18 -16.81
C GLY A 55 0.92 3.90 -15.83
N CYS A 56 2.14 3.43 -15.54
CA CYS A 56 3.09 4.18 -14.69
C CYS A 56 3.38 5.59 -15.25
N GLU A 57 3.64 5.72 -16.55
CA GLU A 57 3.82 7.03 -17.21
C GLU A 57 2.58 7.93 -17.09
N ARG A 58 1.40 7.35 -17.28
CA ARG A 58 0.13 8.08 -17.14
C ARG A 58 -0.11 8.50 -15.69
N ALA A 59 0.30 7.70 -14.71
CA ALA A 59 0.23 8.05 -13.30
C ALA A 59 1.23 9.17 -12.95
N LEU A 60 2.45 9.13 -13.49
CA LEU A 60 3.43 10.22 -13.35
C LEU A 60 2.89 11.54 -13.90
N ALA A 61 2.37 11.53 -15.13
CA ALA A 61 1.76 12.72 -15.74
C ALA A 61 0.58 13.27 -14.91
N ALA A 62 -0.23 12.38 -14.32
CA ALA A 62 -1.30 12.78 -13.41
C ALA A 62 -0.78 13.43 -12.13
N LEU A 63 0.28 12.89 -11.52
CA LEU A 63 0.92 13.48 -10.34
C LEU A 63 1.55 14.85 -10.64
N GLU A 64 2.20 15.00 -11.79
CA GLU A 64 2.74 16.28 -12.27
C GLU A 64 1.64 17.33 -12.49
N ALA A 65 0.46 16.90 -12.96
CA ALA A 65 -0.72 17.73 -13.08
C ALA A 65 -1.46 17.96 -11.74
N GLY A 66 -0.99 17.39 -10.63
CA GLY A 66 -1.59 17.54 -9.30
C GLY A 66 -2.81 16.65 -9.02
N ASP A 67 -3.02 15.60 -9.80
CA ASP A 67 -4.18 14.70 -9.71
C ASP A 67 -3.80 13.30 -9.15
N GLU A 68 -3.59 13.23 -7.83
CA GLU A 68 -3.29 11.98 -7.12
C GLU A 68 -4.39 10.92 -7.31
N VAL A 69 -5.65 11.35 -7.41
CA VAL A 69 -6.80 10.45 -7.56
C VAL A 69 -6.74 9.76 -8.92
N LEU A 70 -6.44 10.49 -9.99
CA LEU A 70 -6.23 9.91 -11.30
C LEU A 70 -5.00 8.98 -11.30
N ALA A 71 -3.89 9.37 -10.67
CA ALA A 71 -2.71 8.52 -10.57
C ALA A 71 -3.05 7.17 -9.90
N ALA A 72 -3.72 7.21 -8.74
CA ALA A 72 -4.17 6.01 -8.04
C ALA A 72 -5.15 5.18 -8.88
N ALA A 73 -6.07 5.84 -9.60
CA ALA A 73 -7.06 5.16 -10.43
C ALA A 73 -6.44 4.44 -11.61
N VAL A 74 -5.42 5.03 -12.25
CA VAL A 74 -4.69 4.42 -13.37
C VAL A 74 -3.99 3.15 -12.91
N LEU A 75 -3.25 3.21 -11.80
CA LEU A 75 -2.52 2.06 -11.28
C LEU A 75 -3.47 0.95 -10.83
N ALA A 76 -4.51 1.30 -10.06
CA ALA A 76 -5.52 0.33 -9.61
C ALA A 76 -6.28 -0.31 -10.78
N ALA A 77 -6.66 0.48 -11.80
CA ALA A 77 -7.33 -0.02 -12.98
C ALA A 77 -6.44 -0.96 -13.80
N GLY A 78 -5.15 -0.65 -13.93
CA GLY A 78 -4.16 -1.52 -14.56
C GLY A 78 -4.02 -2.86 -13.84
N THR A 79 -3.93 -2.85 -12.51
CA THR A 79 -3.90 -4.09 -11.71
C THR A 79 -5.20 -4.89 -11.84
N LEU A 80 -6.35 -4.23 -11.92
CA LEU A 80 -7.69 -4.85 -11.88
C LEU A 80 -8.33 -5.08 -13.25
N GLY A 81 -7.65 -4.75 -14.35
CA GLY A 81 -8.22 -4.87 -15.70
C GLY A 81 -9.52 -4.08 -15.87
N SER A 82 -9.64 -2.97 -15.15
CA SER A 82 -10.86 -2.19 -15.01
C SER A 82 -10.77 -0.86 -15.78
N ARG A 83 -11.89 -0.18 -15.99
CA ARG A 83 -11.88 1.15 -16.63
C ARG A 83 -11.45 2.24 -15.64
N VAL A 84 -10.44 3.03 -16.03
CA VAL A 84 -9.87 4.11 -15.21
C VAL A 84 -10.95 5.08 -14.71
N ASP A 85 -11.86 5.54 -15.57
CA ASP A 85 -12.87 6.53 -15.18
C ASP A 85 -13.81 6.03 -14.08
N ARG A 86 -14.19 4.75 -14.15
CA ARG A 86 -15.04 4.10 -13.14
C ARG A 86 -14.31 4.00 -11.80
N VAL A 87 -13.03 3.63 -11.83
CA VAL A 87 -12.19 3.57 -10.64
C VAL A 87 -11.98 4.97 -10.06
N ARG A 88 -11.67 5.95 -10.91
CA ARG A 88 -11.46 7.35 -10.53
C ARG A 88 -12.68 7.96 -9.87
N GLU A 89 -13.88 7.75 -10.42
CA GLU A 89 -15.13 8.24 -9.84
C GLU A 89 -15.35 7.70 -8.42
N ARG A 90 -15.04 6.41 -8.20
CA ARG A 90 -15.16 5.76 -6.88
C ARG A 90 -14.08 6.21 -5.91
N LEU A 91 -12.83 6.28 -6.35
CA LEU A 91 -11.72 6.79 -5.55
C LEU A 91 -11.90 8.27 -5.22
N GLY A 92 -12.40 9.08 -6.16
CA GLY A 92 -12.70 10.50 -5.93
C GLY A 92 -13.69 10.69 -4.80
N ARG A 93 -14.78 9.91 -4.75
CA ARG A 93 -15.73 9.92 -3.62
C ARG A 93 -15.08 9.59 -2.27
N TRP A 94 -13.97 8.87 -2.31
CA TRP A 94 -13.32 8.31 -1.14
C TRP A 94 -12.15 9.17 -0.63
N LEU A 95 -11.30 9.64 -1.53
CA LEU A 95 -10.12 10.48 -1.32
C LEU A 95 -10.46 11.98 -1.19
N LEU A 96 -11.46 12.50 -1.94
CA LEU A 96 -11.84 13.93 -1.92
C LEU A 96 -12.58 14.37 -0.64
N ARG A 97 -12.87 13.47 0.29
CA ARG A 97 -13.38 13.83 1.62
C ARG A 97 -12.27 13.98 2.66
N ARG A 98 -11.18 14.67 2.28
CA ARG A 98 -10.15 15.13 3.20
C ARG A 98 -10.18 16.66 3.34
N PRO A 99 -11.06 17.20 4.21
CA PRO A 99 -10.69 18.33 5.03
C PRO A 99 -10.45 17.81 6.45
N ALA A 100 -9.23 17.96 6.97
CA ALA A 100 -8.91 17.81 8.40
C ALA A 100 -9.29 16.47 9.09
N GLY A 101 -8.85 15.35 8.51
CA GLY A 101 -8.83 14.06 9.21
C GLY A 101 -10.10 13.24 9.05
N HIS A 102 -9.93 12.05 8.46
CA HIS A 102 -10.91 10.98 8.33
C HIS A 102 -12.07 11.23 7.34
N SER A 103 -11.95 10.66 6.14
CA SER A 103 -13.07 10.53 5.19
C SER A 103 -14.25 9.82 5.87
N PRO A 104 -15.49 10.37 5.83
CA PRO A 104 -16.68 9.70 6.37
C PRO A 104 -16.93 8.32 5.76
N ALA A 105 -16.45 8.06 4.54
CA ALA A 105 -16.49 6.74 3.93
C ALA A 105 -15.49 5.78 4.59
N VAL A 106 -14.26 6.22 4.85
CA VAL A 106 -13.26 5.49 5.67
C VAL A 106 -13.82 5.23 7.07
N GLY A 107 -14.42 6.23 7.71
CA GLY A 107 -15.03 6.11 9.03
C GLY A 107 -16.23 5.14 9.06
N ARG A 108 -17.08 5.15 8.02
CA ARG A 108 -18.17 4.17 7.87
C ARG A 108 -17.65 2.77 7.62
N CYS A 109 -16.65 2.60 6.76
CA CYS A 109 -15.97 1.33 6.58
C CYS A 109 -15.43 0.86 7.92
N ARG A 110 -14.56 1.64 8.59
CA ARG A 110 -14.01 1.35 9.92
C ARG A 110 -15.07 0.98 10.96
N ARG A 111 -16.20 1.69 11.03
CA ARG A 111 -17.31 1.34 11.93
C ARG A 111 -17.99 0.02 11.56
N ARG A 112 -18.17 -0.26 10.27
CA ARG A 112 -18.68 -1.56 9.79
C ARG A 112 -17.67 -2.69 10.01
N LEU A 113 -16.37 -2.40 9.93
CA LEU A 113 -15.28 -3.31 10.32
C LEU A 113 -15.41 -3.65 11.81
N ALA A 114 -15.44 -2.63 12.68
CA ALA A 114 -15.55 -2.79 14.13
C ALA A 114 -16.86 -3.49 14.56
N ALA A 115 -17.95 -3.30 13.82
CA ALA A 115 -19.23 -3.94 14.09
C ALA A 115 -19.36 -5.37 13.50
N GLY A 116 -18.34 -5.90 12.81
CA GLY A 116 -18.39 -7.22 12.18
C GLY A 116 -19.37 -7.33 10.98
N ARG A 117 -19.80 -6.21 10.41
CA ARG A 117 -20.86 -6.13 9.36
C ARG A 117 -20.33 -5.91 7.93
N ALA A 118 -19.03 -6.03 7.72
CA ALA A 118 -18.40 -5.83 6.42
C ALA A 118 -18.07 -7.17 5.73
N ARG A 119 -17.83 -7.13 4.41
CA ARG A 119 -17.41 -8.24 3.53
C ARG A 119 -15.89 -8.16 3.29
N GLY A 120 -15.19 -9.30 3.19
CA GLY A 120 -13.71 -9.48 3.06
C GLY A 120 -12.91 -8.57 2.11
N PHE A 121 -11.66 -8.90 1.76
CA PHE A 121 -10.81 -8.03 0.88
C PHE A 121 -11.52 -7.75 -0.44
N ARG A 122 -12.13 -8.81 -0.99
CA ARG A 122 -13.05 -8.76 -2.10
C ARG A 122 -14.16 -7.70 -1.95
N GLY A 123 -14.81 -7.62 -0.79
CA GLY A 123 -15.89 -6.65 -0.56
C GLY A 123 -15.39 -5.22 -0.60
N VAL A 124 -14.24 -4.96 0.01
CA VAL A 124 -13.55 -3.67 -0.04
C VAL A 124 -13.14 -3.34 -1.49
N VAL A 125 -12.56 -4.29 -2.22
CA VAL A 125 -12.15 -4.10 -3.61
C VAL A 125 -13.36 -3.84 -4.51
N GLU A 126 -14.44 -4.60 -4.34
CA GLU A 126 -15.68 -4.43 -5.10
C GLU A 126 -16.35 -3.07 -4.83
N GLU A 127 -16.26 -2.56 -3.60
CA GLU A 127 -16.78 -1.25 -3.21
C GLU A 127 -15.92 -0.12 -3.80
N LEU A 128 -14.61 -0.18 -3.59
CA LEU A 128 -13.67 0.86 -3.98
C LEU A 128 -13.39 0.90 -5.49
N PHE A 129 -13.32 -0.24 -6.14
CA PHE A 129 -12.82 -0.35 -7.52
C PHE A 129 -13.82 -1.01 -8.49
N GLY A 130 -14.84 -1.70 -7.96
CA GLY A 130 -15.82 -2.45 -8.76
C GLY A 130 -15.52 -3.93 -8.80
N ARG A 131 -16.47 -4.72 -9.34
CA ARG A 131 -16.21 -6.15 -9.57
C ARG A 131 -15.11 -6.28 -10.63
N PRO A 132 -13.96 -6.91 -10.30
CA PRO A 132 -12.94 -7.19 -11.30
C PRO A 132 -13.49 -8.18 -12.35
N PRO A 133 -12.95 -8.19 -13.58
CA PRO A 133 -13.43 -9.05 -14.66
C PRO A 133 -12.98 -10.51 -14.50
N TRP A 134 -12.11 -10.83 -13.54
CA TRP A 134 -11.68 -12.19 -13.21
C TRP A 134 -12.18 -12.63 -11.82
N PRO A 135 -12.28 -13.95 -11.56
CA PRO A 135 -12.58 -14.44 -10.24
C PRO A 135 -11.48 -14.01 -9.27
N VAL A 136 -11.86 -13.21 -8.27
CA VAL A 136 -11.01 -12.94 -7.12
C VAL A 136 -10.81 -14.28 -6.40
N PRO A 137 -9.57 -14.78 -6.25
CA PRO A 137 -9.34 -16.08 -5.60
C PRO A 137 -9.99 -16.09 -4.22
N ALA A 138 -10.51 -17.25 -3.80
CA ALA A 138 -11.24 -17.37 -2.53
C ALA A 138 -10.41 -16.89 -1.32
N THR A 139 -9.08 -16.96 -1.43
CA THR A 139 -8.13 -16.40 -0.47
C THR A 139 -8.34 -14.90 -0.27
N ALA A 140 -8.65 -14.12 -1.29
CA ALA A 140 -8.92 -12.68 -1.18
C ALA A 140 -10.27 -12.33 -0.50
N THR A 141 -10.80 -13.19 0.38
CA THR A 141 -11.92 -12.89 1.29
C THR A 141 -11.47 -12.60 2.74
N TYR A 142 -10.17 -12.74 3.07
CA TYR A 142 -9.69 -12.72 4.46
C TYR A 142 -9.68 -11.36 5.17
N PHE A 143 -9.75 -10.21 4.48
CA PHE A 143 -9.50 -8.88 5.07
C PHE A 143 -10.20 -8.60 6.40
N LEU A 144 -11.40 -9.13 6.62
CA LEU A 144 -12.17 -8.81 7.83
C LEU A 144 -12.10 -9.86 8.92
N ARG A 145 -11.79 -11.10 8.52
CA ARG A 145 -11.53 -12.18 9.45
C ARG A 145 -10.05 -12.47 9.55
N ARG A 146 -9.18 -11.52 9.14
CA ARG A 146 -7.75 -11.77 9.06
C ARG A 146 -7.20 -12.22 10.41
N ARG A 147 -7.67 -11.63 11.52
CA ARG A 147 -7.32 -12.08 12.89
C ARG A 147 -7.78 -13.49 13.25
N ALA A 148 -8.77 -14.03 12.54
CA ALA A 148 -9.24 -15.41 12.69
C ALA A 148 -8.81 -16.29 11.51
N ASP A 149 -7.97 -15.77 10.60
CA ASP A 149 -7.47 -16.50 9.45
C ASP A 149 -6.35 -17.43 9.92
N PRO A 150 -6.42 -18.72 9.55
CA PRO A 150 -5.45 -19.71 10.01
C PRO A 150 -4.03 -19.46 9.49
N SER A 151 -3.82 -18.60 8.48
CA SER A 151 -2.49 -18.14 8.06
C SER A 151 -1.98 -16.92 8.82
N PHE A 152 -2.88 -16.14 9.45
CA PHE A 152 -2.50 -14.94 10.17
C PHE A 152 -2.07 -15.21 11.61
N VAL A 153 -2.84 -16.02 12.36
CA VAL A 153 -2.54 -16.30 13.77
C VAL A 153 -1.15 -16.92 13.94
N PRO A 154 -0.73 -17.92 13.13
CA PRO A 154 0.62 -18.44 13.20
C PRO A 154 1.69 -17.42 12.78
N ALA A 155 1.42 -16.59 11.77
CA ALA A 155 2.37 -15.56 11.33
C ALA A 155 2.58 -14.49 12.41
N GLU A 156 1.51 -14.06 13.08
CA GLU A 156 1.56 -13.13 14.19
C GLU A 156 2.29 -13.75 15.40
N ALA A 157 1.99 -15.00 15.76
CA ALA A 157 2.68 -15.70 16.85
C ALA A 157 4.17 -15.90 16.55
N LEU A 158 4.51 -16.30 15.32
CA LEU A 158 5.90 -16.48 14.88
C LEU A 158 6.65 -15.15 14.90
N ALA A 159 6.06 -14.08 14.39
CA ALA A 159 6.64 -12.75 14.48
C ALA A 159 6.90 -12.35 15.94
N GLY A 160 6.00 -12.68 16.87
CA GLY A 160 6.19 -12.37 18.29
C GLY A 160 7.32 -13.16 18.94
N ALA A 161 7.57 -14.38 18.46
CA ALA A 161 8.66 -15.23 18.94
C ALA A 161 10.03 -14.86 18.34
N LEU A 162 10.06 -14.38 17.09
CA LEU A 162 11.29 -14.10 16.36
C LEU A 162 11.75 -12.64 16.47
N LEU A 163 10.82 -11.69 16.62
CA LEU A 163 11.16 -10.28 16.66
C LEU A 163 11.63 -9.90 18.08
N ALA A 164 12.94 -9.82 18.26
CA ALA A 164 13.58 -9.26 19.44
C ALA A 164 14.24 -7.91 19.11
N GLY A 165 13.99 -6.87 19.91
CA GLY A 165 14.70 -5.60 19.81
C GLY A 165 14.38 -4.77 18.56
N ARG A 166 15.38 -4.03 18.03
CA ARG A 166 15.23 -2.98 17.00
C ARG A 166 15.19 -3.46 15.54
N THR A 167 14.61 -4.62 15.29
CA THR A 167 14.70 -5.27 13.97
C THR A 167 13.73 -4.67 12.96
N PRO A 168 14.19 -4.28 11.76
CA PRO A 168 13.33 -3.94 10.63
C PRO A 168 12.52 -5.16 10.16
N VAL A 169 11.27 -4.96 9.70
CA VAL A 169 10.42 -6.06 9.20
C VAL A 169 9.98 -5.79 7.77
N VAL A 170 10.13 -6.79 6.90
CA VAL A 170 9.49 -6.83 5.58
C VAL A 170 8.38 -7.87 5.57
N ASP A 171 7.18 -7.45 5.23
CA ASP A 171 6.03 -8.31 4.96
C ASP A 171 5.84 -8.40 3.44
N VAL A 172 6.22 -9.53 2.84
CA VAL A 172 6.11 -9.78 1.39
C VAL A 172 4.78 -10.46 1.10
N GLY A 173 4.01 -9.91 0.15
CA GLY A 173 2.62 -10.30 -0.02
C GLY A 173 1.76 -9.77 1.14
N CYS A 174 2.08 -8.59 1.66
CA CYS A 174 1.41 -8.01 2.83
C CYS A 174 -0.09 -7.77 2.61
N GLY A 175 -0.53 -7.77 1.35
CA GLY A 175 -1.87 -7.48 0.90
C GLY A 175 -2.33 -6.12 1.43
N ALA A 176 -3.23 -6.20 2.39
CA ALA A 176 -3.82 -5.04 3.04
C ALA A 176 -3.05 -4.54 4.26
N GLY A 177 -1.90 -5.14 4.60
CA GLY A 177 -1.06 -4.73 5.71
C GLY A 177 -1.64 -5.01 7.10
N HIS A 178 -2.48 -6.04 7.26
CA HIS A 178 -3.02 -6.40 8.58
C HIS A 178 -1.94 -6.80 9.57
N LEU A 179 -0.93 -7.56 9.11
CA LEU A 179 0.19 -7.97 9.94
C LEU A 179 1.02 -6.74 10.33
N LEU A 180 1.37 -5.89 9.36
CA LEU A 180 2.03 -4.60 9.60
C LEU A 180 1.28 -3.73 10.61
N CYS A 181 -0.06 -3.65 10.53
CA CYS A 181 -0.87 -2.96 11.52
C CYS A 181 -0.82 -3.60 12.91
N SER A 182 -0.80 -4.94 13.01
CA SER A 182 -0.64 -5.64 14.28
C SER A 182 0.72 -5.34 14.89
N LEU A 183 1.79 -5.52 14.11
CA LEU A 183 3.18 -5.26 14.55
C LEU A 183 3.39 -3.80 14.96
N ALA A 184 2.79 -2.84 14.25
CA ALA A 184 2.84 -1.42 14.63
C ALA A 184 2.10 -1.12 15.94
N GLY A 185 1.11 -1.95 16.29
CA GLY A 185 0.38 -1.85 17.56
C GLY A 185 1.06 -2.56 18.71
N TRP A 186 2.12 -3.34 18.45
CA TRP A 186 2.92 -3.92 19.51
C TRP A 186 3.81 -2.83 20.10
N ASP A 187 3.77 -2.68 21.43
CA ASP A 187 4.74 -1.86 22.17
C ASP A 187 6.10 -2.59 22.26
N LEU A 188 6.60 -3.04 21.11
CA LEU A 188 7.97 -3.48 20.99
C LEU A 188 8.80 -2.20 20.95
N GLN A 189 9.48 -1.88 22.05
CA GLN A 189 10.37 -0.71 22.22
C GLN A 189 11.61 -0.72 21.29
N GLY A 190 11.39 -1.07 20.03
CA GLY A 190 12.30 -1.83 19.21
C GLY A 190 12.04 -1.60 17.73
N ILE A 191 10.92 -2.10 17.19
CA ILE A 191 10.69 -2.08 15.74
C ILE A 191 10.87 -0.66 15.17
N CYS A 192 11.95 -0.51 14.41
CA CYS A 192 12.34 0.80 13.88
C CYS A 192 11.75 1.06 12.49
N LEU A 193 11.32 0.00 11.80
CA LEU A 193 10.82 0.09 10.44
C LEU A 193 9.92 -1.10 10.06
N LEU A 194 8.79 -0.78 9.44
CA LEU A 194 7.88 -1.73 8.83
C LEU A 194 7.80 -1.45 7.32
N VAL A 195 8.04 -2.47 6.51
CA VAL A 195 7.93 -2.42 5.05
C VAL A 195 6.93 -3.46 4.57
N GLY A 196 5.92 -3.03 3.83
CA GLY A 196 4.99 -3.90 3.13
C GLY A 196 5.27 -3.92 1.64
N VAL A 197 5.42 -5.11 1.06
CA VAL A 197 5.55 -5.30 -0.39
C VAL A 197 4.36 -6.12 -0.87
N ASP A 198 3.70 -5.68 -1.94
CA ASP A 198 2.65 -6.48 -2.59
C ASP A 198 2.57 -6.17 -4.08
N GLU A 199 2.01 -7.11 -4.84
CA GLU A 199 1.79 -6.98 -6.27
C GLU A 199 0.45 -6.34 -6.65
N LEU A 200 -0.47 -6.22 -5.69
CA LEU A 200 -1.78 -5.64 -5.86
C LEU A 200 -1.82 -4.21 -5.30
N PHE A 201 -1.64 -3.21 -6.17
CA PHE A 201 -1.78 -1.80 -5.81
C PHE A 201 -3.08 -1.48 -5.04
N PRO A 202 -4.26 -2.02 -5.41
CA PRO A 202 -5.49 -1.83 -4.65
C PRO A 202 -5.42 -2.31 -3.18
N ALA A 203 -4.62 -3.36 -2.91
CA ALA A 203 -4.42 -3.88 -1.56
C ALA A 203 -3.60 -2.91 -0.72
N LEU A 204 -2.52 -2.38 -1.28
CA LEU A 204 -1.66 -1.37 -0.64
C LEU A 204 -2.40 -0.05 -0.42
N LEU A 205 -3.22 0.38 -1.37
CA LEU A 205 -4.06 1.56 -1.21
C LEU A 205 -5.08 1.36 -0.07
N ALA A 206 -5.68 0.18 0.03
CA ALA A 206 -6.52 -0.18 1.16
C ALA A 206 -5.73 -0.21 2.48
N ALA A 207 -4.50 -0.73 2.49
CA ALA A 207 -3.61 -0.73 3.66
C ALA A 207 -3.38 0.69 4.20
N ARG A 208 -2.99 1.61 3.31
CA ARG A 208 -2.72 3.00 3.65
C ARG A 208 -3.98 3.71 4.15
N GLU A 209 -5.05 3.65 3.37
CA GLU A 209 -6.17 4.58 3.57
C GLU A 209 -7.31 3.99 4.41
N LEU A 210 -7.48 2.66 4.49
CA LEU A 210 -8.44 2.04 5.42
C LEU A 210 -7.80 1.72 6.77
N LEU A 211 -6.70 0.97 6.75
CA LEU A 211 -6.07 0.48 7.98
C LEU A 211 -5.12 1.50 8.60
N GLY A 212 -4.67 2.49 7.82
CA GLY A 212 -3.77 3.53 8.33
C GLY A 212 -2.36 3.00 8.60
N VAL A 213 -1.91 2.00 7.85
CA VAL A 213 -0.52 1.54 7.91
C VAL A 213 0.39 2.75 7.72
N ARG A 214 1.35 2.95 8.63
CA ARG A 214 2.32 4.06 8.59
C ARG A 214 3.67 3.68 7.99
N GLY A 215 3.98 2.38 7.91
CA GLY A 215 5.20 1.88 7.29
C GLY A 215 5.37 2.23 5.81
N LEU A 216 6.54 1.88 5.28
CA LEU A 216 6.83 2.00 3.85
C LEU A 216 6.03 0.94 3.09
N LEU A 217 5.25 1.36 2.10
CA LEU A 217 4.51 0.46 1.23
C LEU A 217 5.11 0.50 -0.17
N VAL A 218 5.34 -0.66 -0.74
CA VAL A 218 5.96 -0.83 -2.05
C VAL A 218 5.04 -1.70 -2.90
N TRP A 219 4.59 -1.13 -4.01
CA TRP A 219 4.01 -1.91 -5.08
C TRP A 219 5.14 -2.44 -5.95
N GLY A 220 5.43 -3.73 -5.81
CA GLY A 220 6.61 -4.40 -6.36
C GLY A 220 6.43 -5.91 -6.39
N GLU A 221 7.36 -6.61 -7.04
CA GLU A 221 7.29 -8.07 -7.22
C GLU A 221 8.05 -8.79 -6.11
N ALA A 222 7.50 -9.90 -5.61
CA ALA A 222 8.12 -10.63 -4.50
C ALA A 222 9.52 -11.19 -4.85
N GLY A 223 9.76 -11.51 -6.12
CA GLY A 223 11.05 -12.02 -6.62
C GLY A 223 12.13 -10.94 -6.81
N SER A 224 11.78 -9.67 -6.73
CA SER A 224 12.70 -8.54 -6.87
C SER A 224 12.38 -7.51 -5.78
N LEU A 225 12.84 -7.79 -4.56
CA LEU A 225 12.68 -6.86 -3.45
C LEU A 225 13.52 -5.61 -3.75
N PRO A 226 12.91 -4.44 -3.93
CA PRO A 226 13.62 -3.22 -4.30
C PRO A 226 14.20 -2.57 -3.03
N LEU A 227 14.91 -3.35 -2.22
CA LEU A 227 15.43 -2.97 -0.93
C LEU A 227 16.94 -3.20 -0.90
N ALA A 228 17.65 -2.38 -0.13
CA ALA A 228 19.09 -2.53 0.03
C ALA A 228 19.44 -3.88 0.66
N SER A 229 20.44 -4.58 0.12
CA SER A 229 21.03 -5.77 0.75
C SER A 229 21.51 -5.43 2.17
N GLY A 230 21.30 -6.35 3.12
CA GLY A 230 21.66 -6.15 4.52
C GLY A 230 20.77 -5.17 5.31
N ALA A 231 19.72 -4.60 4.72
CA ALA A 231 18.82 -3.69 5.44
C ALA A 231 17.93 -4.39 6.49
N PHE A 232 17.88 -5.72 6.47
CA PHE A 232 17.02 -6.56 7.32
C PHE A 232 17.80 -7.75 7.91
N GLU A 233 19.14 -7.70 7.85
CA GLU A 233 20.06 -8.67 8.47
C GLU A 233 20.44 -8.25 9.89
#